data_AF-A0AAW8NJF7-F1
#
_entry.id   AF-A0AAW8NJF7-F1
#
_cell.length_a   1.000
_cell.length_b   1.000
_cell.length_c   1.000
_cell.angle_alpha   90.00
_cell.angle_beta   90.00
_cell.angle_gamma   90.00
#
_symmetry.space_group_name_H-M   'P 1'
#
loop_
_entity.id
_entity.type
_entity.pdbx_description
1 polymer ?
#
loop_
_entity_poly.entity_id
_entity_poly.type
_entity_poly.pdbx_seq_one_letter_code
_entity_poly.pdbx_strand_id
1 'polypeptide(L)'
;MRGRPALAIVAIGNGFGTWLAAAILLGAGTAMVYPTLLAAIGDVAHPAWRARSVGIYRLWRDGGFAIGALLSGLLADAYGVPAAIAVVGALTAASGIIVAVRMRGRDHKPAI
;
A
#
# COMPACT_ATOMS: atom_id res chain seq x y z
N MET A 1 -30.07 -29.92 -25.48
CA MET A 1 -30.36 -29.56 -24.07
C MET A 1 -29.03 -29.53 -23.33
N ARG A 2 -28.36 -28.37 -23.29
CA ARG A 2 -28.51 -27.32 -22.25
C ARG A 2 -28.07 -27.82 -20.88
N GLY A 3 -26.80 -27.55 -20.55
CA GLY A 3 -26.25 -27.77 -19.22
C GLY A 3 -25.06 -26.91 -18.82
N ARG A 4 -24.59 -25.97 -19.65
CA ARG A 4 -23.55 -25.02 -19.23
C ARG A 4 -23.96 -23.53 -19.19
N PRO A 5 -25.21 -23.15 -18.86
CA PRO A 5 -25.51 -21.75 -18.53
C PRO A 5 -24.89 -21.31 -17.18
N ALA A 6 -24.29 -22.23 -16.40
CA ALA A 6 -23.59 -21.87 -15.16
C ALA A 6 -22.30 -21.07 -15.39
N LEU A 7 -21.58 -21.30 -16.49
CA LEU A 7 -20.32 -20.59 -16.78
C LEU A 7 -20.54 -19.14 -17.19
N ALA A 8 -21.68 -18.83 -17.81
CA ALA A 8 -22.03 -17.46 -18.17
C ALA A 8 -22.41 -16.60 -16.95
N ILE A 9 -22.84 -17.23 -15.84
CA ILE A 9 -23.24 -16.53 -14.62
C ILE A 9 -22.03 -16.20 -13.72
N VAL A 10 -20.93 -16.95 -13.80
CA VAL A 10 -19.67 -16.64 -13.08
C VAL A 10 -19.02 -15.34 -13.59
N ALA A 11 -19.31 -14.92 -14.82
CA ALA A 11 -18.72 -13.73 -15.42
C ALA A 11 -19.20 -12.39 -14.82
N ILE A 12 -20.25 -12.39 -13.98
CA ILE A 12 -20.86 -11.15 -13.47
C ILE A 12 -20.26 -10.72 -12.10
N GLY A 13 -19.41 -11.54 -11.47
CA GLY A 13 -18.63 -11.12 -10.29
C GLY A 13 -17.23 -11.71 -10.31
N ASN A 14 -16.19 -10.86 -10.48
CA ASN A 14 -14.77 -11.18 -10.75
C ASN A 14 -14.35 -11.21 -12.24
N GLY A 15 -14.70 -10.19 -13.01
CA GLY A 15 -14.19 -10.04 -14.39
C GLY A 15 -12.68 -9.78 -14.44
N PHE A 16 -12.00 -10.38 -15.42
CA PHE A 16 -10.56 -10.21 -15.68
C PHE A 16 -10.14 -8.74 -15.73
N GLY A 17 -10.97 -7.85 -16.29
CA GLY A 17 -10.68 -6.42 -16.37
C GLY A 17 -10.52 -5.75 -15.00
N THR A 18 -11.35 -6.08 -14.01
CA THR A 18 -11.25 -5.55 -12.65
C THR A 18 -9.98 -6.05 -11.95
N TRP A 19 -9.65 -7.33 -12.14
CA TRP A 19 -8.42 -7.92 -11.61
C TRP A 19 -7.17 -7.33 -12.27
N LEU A 20 -7.20 -7.11 -13.59
CA LEU A 20 -6.11 -6.50 -14.34
C LEU A 20 -5.89 -5.04 -13.90
N ALA A 21 -6.97 -4.25 -13.78
CA ALA A 21 -6.89 -2.87 -13.30
C ALA A 21 -6.33 -2.81 -11.87
N ALA A 22 -6.80 -3.69 -10.97
CA ALA A 22 -6.28 -3.78 -9.60
C ALA A 22 -4.79 -4.17 -9.57
N ALA A 23 -4.37 -5.13 -10.40
CA ALA A 23 -2.97 -5.55 -10.50
C ALA A 23 -2.06 -4.45 -11.07
N ILE A 24 -2.52 -3.71 -12.09
CA ILE A 24 -1.79 -2.56 -12.64
C ILE A 24 -1.67 -1.46 -11.59
N LEU A 25 -2.76 -1.12 -10.89
CA LEU A 25 -2.74 -0.10 -9.83
C LEU A 25 -1.83 -0.50 -8.67
N LEU A 26 -1.87 -1.78 -8.26
CA LEU A 26 -0.98 -2.32 -7.22
C LEU A 26 0.48 -2.30 -7.67
N GLY A 27 0.77 -2.70 -8.91
CA GLY A 27 2.12 -2.70 -9.48
C GLY A 27 2.69 -1.28 -9.63
N ALA A 28 1.90 -0.36 -10.17
CA ALA A 28 2.27 1.05 -10.28
C ALA A 28 2.51 1.68 -8.91
N GLY A 29 1.61 1.42 -7.94
CA GLY A 29 1.74 1.90 -6.57
C GLY A 29 3.04 1.42 -5.92
N THR A 30 3.31 0.11 -5.97
CA THR A 30 4.52 -0.46 -5.35
C THR A 30 5.82 0.04 -5.99
N ALA A 31 5.86 0.25 -7.31
CA ALA A 31 7.02 0.78 -8.01
C ALA A 31 7.38 2.22 -7.57
N MET A 32 6.38 3.06 -7.27
CA MET A 32 6.60 4.46 -6.93
C MET A 32 6.98 4.69 -5.45
N VAL A 33 6.56 3.81 -4.55
CA VAL A 33 6.68 4.04 -3.09
C VAL A 33 8.12 4.17 -2.62
N TYR A 34 9.00 3.26 -3.03
CA TYR A 34 10.38 3.26 -2.53
C TYR A 34 11.20 4.50 -2.94
N PRO A 35 11.24 4.90 -4.23
CA PRO A 35 11.99 6.09 -4.64
C PRO A 35 11.38 7.39 -4.10
N THR A 36 10.05 7.51 -4.04
CA THR A 36 9.38 8.73 -3.54
C THR A 36 9.59 8.93 -2.04
N LEU A 37 9.52 7.88 -1.23
CA LEU A 37 9.78 7.99 0.21
C LEU A 37 11.25 8.29 0.52
N LEU A 38 12.19 7.68 -0.22
CA LEU A 38 13.61 7.99 -0.07
C LEU A 38 13.94 9.43 -0.46
N ALA A 39 13.36 9.94 -1.55
CA ALA A 39 13.49 11.33 -1.95
C ALA A 39 12.93 12.27 -0.86
N ALA A 40 11.70 12.02 -0.39
CA ALA A 40 11.06 12.84 0.64
C ALA A 40 11.86 12.92 1.95
N ILE A 41 12.45 11.81 2.41
CA ILE A 41 13.33 11.82 3.59
C ILE A 41 14.63 12.57 3.28
N GLY A 42 15.17 12.39 2.07
CA GLY A 42 16.40 13.02 1.62
C GLY A 42 16.31 14.54 1.51
N ASP A 43 15.14 15.08 1.18
CA ASP A 43 14.88 16.51 1.02
C ASP A 43 14.84 17.25 2.38
N VAL A 44 14.41 16.59 3.45
CA VAL A 44 14.25 17.20 4.79
C VAL A 44 15.35 16.84 5.78
N ALA A 45 16.13 15.79 5.52
CA ALA A 45 17.13 15.31 6.48
C ALA A 45 18.45 16.09 6.39
N HIS A 46 18.76 16.84 7.45
CA HIS A 46 20.05 17.54 7.59
C HIS A 46 21.22 16.54 7.48
N PRO A 47 22.31 16.88 6.76
CA PRO A 47 23.46 15.98 6.54
C PRO A 47 23.99 15.28 7.80
N ALA A 48 24.06 16.00 8.92
CA ALA A 48 24.55 15.48 10.20
C ALA A 48 23.75 14.28 10.73
N TRP A 49 22.43 14.21 10.48
CA TRP A 49 21.56 13.16 11.05
C TRP A 49 20.84 12.32 9.98
N ARG A 50 21.21 12.47 8.71
CA ARG A 50 20.61 11.75 7.58
C ARG A 50 20.62 10.23 7.76
N ALA A 51 21.72 9.67 8.27
CA ALA A 51 21.83 8.25 8.55
C ALA A 51 20.81 7.77 9.61
N ARG A 52 20.58 8.58 10.65
CA ARG A 52 19.59 8.28 11.71
C ARG A 52 18.17 8.33 11.16
N SER A 53 17.84 9.34 10.33
CA SER A 53 16.52 9.45 9.70
C SER A 53 16.22 8.26 8.79
N VAL A 54 17.19 7.81 8.00
CA VAL A 54 17.06 6.59 7.18
C VAL A 54 16.90 5.34 8.05
N GLY A 55 17.61 5.26 9.17
CA GLY A 55 17.48 4.16 10.14
C GLY A 55 16.08 4.06 10.74
N ILE A 56 15.49 5.20 11.15
CA ILE A 56 14.12 5.27 11.68
C ILE A 56 13.11 4.86 10.60
N TYR A 57 13.28 5.33 9.37
CA TYR A 57 12.43 4.91 8.26
C TYR A 57 12.48 3.40 8.03
N ARG A 58 13.67 2.81 8.01
CA ARG A 58 13.83 1.36 7.85
C ARG A 58 13.19 0.59 8.99
N LEU A 59 13.35 1.04 10.24
CA LEU A 59 12.70 0.41 11.39
C LEU A 59 11.18 0.34 11.21
N TRP A 60 10.54 1.46 10.84
CA TRP A 60 9.10 1.49 10.61
C TRP A 60 8.68 0.64 9.41
N ARG A 61 9.45 0.68 8.32
CA ARG A 61 9.19 -0.14 7.12
C ARG A 61 9.24 -1.63 7.44
N ASP A 62 10.32 -2.07 8.08
CA ASP A 62 10.57 -3.48 8.36
C ASP A 62 9.65 -3.99 9.48
N GLY A 63 9.36 -3.15 10.47
CA GLY A 63 8.33 -3.42 11.48
C GLY A 63 6.93 -3.56 10.86
N GLY A 64 6.61 -2.74 9.87
CA GLY A 64 5.36 -2.83 9.12
C GLY A 64 5.19 -4.17 8.40
N PHE A 65 6.25 -4.72 7.81
CA PHE A 65 6.21 -6.06 7.20
C PHE A 65 5.90 -7.16 8.21
N ALA A 66 6.58 -7.15 9.37
CA ALA A 66 6.38 -8.16 10.40
C ALA A 66 4.96 -8.08 11.00
N ILE A 67 4.52 -6.88 11.38
CA ILE A 67 3.19 -6.64 11.95
C ILE A 67 2.11 -6.96 10.92
N GLY A 68 2.29 -6.54 9.67
CA GLY A 68 1.34 -6.79 8.59
C GLY A 68 1.17 -8.28 8.28
N ALA A 69 2.25 -9.06 8.28
CA ALA A 69 2.18 -10.50 8.08
C ALA A 69 1.42 -11.20 9.20
N LEU A 70 1.71 -10.86 10.46
CA LEU A 70 1.01 -11.42 11.63
C LEU A 70 -0.47 -11.06 11.61
N LEU A 71 -0.80 -9.78 11.40
CA LEU A 71 -2.17 -9.29 11.36
C LEU A 71 -2.97 -9.96 10.24
N SER A 72 -2.38 -10.06 9.04
CA SER A 72 -3.02 -10.69 7.88
C SER A 72 -3.26 -12.18 8.11
N GLY A 73 -2.30 -12.89 8.72
CA GLY A 73 -2.45 -14.31 9.08
C GLY A 73 -3.59 -14.51 10.07
N LEU A 74 -3.59 -13.75 11.17
CA LEU A 74 -4.66 -13.81 12.19
C LEU A 74 -6.04 -13.51 11.61
N LEU A 75 -6.16 -12.49 10.75
CA LEU A 75 -7.40 -12.14 10.07
C LEU A 75 -7.85 -13.24 9.10
N ALA A 76 -6.91 -13.83 8.36
CA ALA A 76 -7.20 -14.90 7.43
C ALA A 76 -7.68 -16.16 8.14
N ASP A 77 -7.06 -16.52 9.27
CA ASP A 77 -7.43 -17.68 10.07
C ASP A 77 -8.80 -17.51 10.74
N ALA A 78 -9.11 -16.30 11.23
CA ALA A 78 -10.35 -16.03 11.95
C ALA A 78 -11.56 -15.73 11.04
N TYR A 79 -11.34 -15.00 9.93
CA TYR A 79 -12.43 -14.45 9.09
C TYR A 79 -12.29 -14.78 7.60
N GLY A 80 -11.24 -15.51 7.21
CA GLY A 80 -10.96 -15.89 5.84
C GLY A 80 -10.11 -14.85 5.07
N VAL A 81 -9.47 -15.33 4.00
CA VAL A 81 -8.59 -14.54 3.13
C VAL A 81 -9.24 -13.26 2.57
N PRO A 82 -10.51 -13.26 2.11
CA PRO A 82 -11.12 -12.03 1.57
C PRO A 82 -11.22 -10.91 2.60
N ALA A 83 -11.53 -11.23 3.87
CA ALA A 83 -11.60 -10.25 4.95
C ALA A 83 -10.22 -9.66 5.27
N ALA A 84 -9.18 -10.51 5.30
CA ALA A 84 -7.79 -10.05 5.48
C ALA A 84 -7.36 -9.07 4.39
N ILE A 85 -7.64 -9.39 3.11
CA ILE A 85 -7.35 -8.52 1.97
C ILE A 85 -8.10 -7.18 2.09
N ALA A 86 -9.38 -7.21 2.45
CA ALA A 86 -10.18 -6.00 2.60
C ALA A 86 -9.64 -5.08 3.70
N VAL A 87 -9.26 -5.64 4.85
CA VAL A 87 -8.68 -4.88 5.98
C VAL A 87 -7.34 -4.26 5.60
N VAL A 88 -6.43 -5.03 5.00
CA VAL A 88 -5.11 -4.52 4.57
C VAL A 88 -5.27 -3.45 3.49
N GLY A 89 -6.18 -3.66 2.54
CA GLY A 89 -6.52 -2.68 1.51
C GLY A 89 -7.04 -1.37 2.12
N ALA A 90 -7.96 -1.45 3.08
CA ALA A 90 -8.49 -0.28 3.79
C ALA A 90 -7.42 0.47 4.58
N LEU A 91 -6.54 -0.25 5.30
CA LEU A 91 -5.41 0.35 6.03
C LEU A 91 -4.44 1.07 5.10
N THR A 92 -4.14 0.46 3.94
CA THR A 92 -3.26 1.04 2.93
C THR A 92 -3.87 2.31 2.33
N ALA A 93 -5.16 2.27 1.98
CA ALA A 93 -5.88 3.44 1.46
C ALA A 93 -5.94 4.58 2.48
N ALA A 94 -6.26 4.27 3.75
CA ALA A 94 -6.29 5.25 4.83
C ALA A 94 -4.92 5.91 5.04
N SER A 95 -3.84 5.13 5.04
CA SER A 95 -2.47 5.65 5.11
C SER A 95 -2.17 6.61 3.95
N GLY A 96 -2.51 6.22 2.72
CA GLY A 96 -2.35 7.08 1.54
C GLY A 96 -3.11 8.40 1.66
N ILE A 97 -4.34 8.38 2.17
CA ILE A 97 -5.14 9.60 2.44
C ILE A 97 -4.46 10.47 3.49
N ILE A 98 -3.98 9.89 4.60
CA ILE A 98 -3.27 10.63 5.66
C ILE A 98 -2.04 11.33 5.08
N VAL A 99 -1.23 10.63 4.29
CA VAL A 99 -0.06 11.19 3.61
C VAL A 99 -0.48 12.31 2.65
N ALA A 100 -1.50 12.07 1.82
CA ALA A 100 -2.00 13.06 0.86
C ALA A 100 -2.55 14.33 1.54
N VAL A 101 -3.05 14.24 2.78
CA VAL A 101 -3.48 15.41 3.56
C VAL A 101 -2.29 16.09 4.24
N ARG A 102 -1.35 15.32 4.80
CA ARG A 102 -0.21 15.83 5.57
C ARG A 102 0.89 16.45 4.70
N MET A 103 1.12 15.93 3.51
CA MET A 103 2.20 16.37 2.61
C MET A 103 1.76 17.43 1.58
N ARG A 104 0.57 18.04 1.73
CA ARG A 104 0.10 19.11 0.83
C ARG A 104 0.89 20.42 1.01
N GLY A 105 1.98 20.56 0.27
CA GLY A 105 2.39 21.78 -0.44
C GLY A 105 2.82 23.03 0.34
N ARG A 106 3.28 22.99 1.60
CA ARG A 106 3.69 24.24 2.31
C ARG A 106 5.08 24.31 2.96
N ASP A 107 5.96 23.33 2.78
CA ASP A 107 7.19 23.29 3.59
C ASP A 107 8.50 23.65 2.85
N HIS A 108 8.45 23.94 1.54
CA HIS A 108 9.65 24.36 0.80
C HIS A 108 9.76 25.88 0.73
N LYS A 109 10.27 26.50 1.80
CA LYS A 109 11.02 27.75 1.66
C LYS A 109 12.49 27.38 1.45
N PRO A 110 13.11 27.69 0.29
CA PRO A 110 14.53 27.45 0.11
C PRO A 110 15.29 28.34 1.12
N ALA A 111 16.16 27.73 1.92
CA ALA A 111 17.13 28.47 2.71
C ALA A 111 18.12 29.11 1.73
N ILE A 112 18.00 30.43 1.59
CA ILE A 112 19.02 31.32 1.00
C ILE A 112 20.30 31.28 1.83
#